data_AF-A0A925N435-F1
#
_entry.id   AF-A0A925N435-F1
#
_cell.length_a   1.000
_cell.length_b   1.000
_cell.length_c   1.000
_cell.angle_alpha   90.00
_cell.angle_beta   90.00
_cell.angle_gamma   90.00
#
_symmetry.space_group_name_H-M   'P 1'
#
loop_
_entity.id
_entity.type
_entity.pdbx_description
1 polymer ?
#
loop_
_entity_poly.entity_id
_entity_poly.type
_entity_poly.pdbx_seq_one_letter_code
_entity_poly.pdbx_strand_id
1 'polypeptide(L)'
;MRQRPLLVALLAVASLSVVLPTQAALFGKSPEKSAEEAANSNMLAVTIWVDASWGFRNQGAANALSASHRAFTTRGYKVASVEPYIENGDLQGFFVTYQKP
;
A
#
# COMPACT_ATOMS: atom_id res chain seq x y z
N MET A 1 35.38 -29.36 35.55
CA MET A 1 34.59 -28.11 35.67
C MET A 1 34.88 -27.23 34.46
N ARG A 2 34.14 -27.40 33.36
CA ARG A 2 33.11 -26.47 32.83
C ARG A 2 33.56 -25.00 32.76
N GLN A 3 34.30 -24.66 31.70
CA GLN A 3 34.36 -23.29 31.18
C GLN A 3 33.80 -23.28 29.75
N ARG A 4 32.48 -23.09 29.64
CA ARG A 4 31.78 -22.79 28.38
C ARG A 4 30.57 -21.86 28.63
N PRO A 5 30.76 -20.58 29.00
CA PRO A 5 29.64 -19.62 28.89
C PRO A 5 29.88 -18.53 27.82
N LEU A 6 31.09 -18.39 27.28
CA LEU A 6 31.41 -17.23 26.41
C LEU A 6 31.00 -17.39 24.94
N LEU A 7 30.74 -18.61 24.45
CA LEU A 7 30.33 -18.85 23.05
C LEU A 7 28.83 -18.67 22.81
N VAL A 8 28.00 -18.58 23.85
CA VAL A 8 26.53 -18.44 23.71
C VAL A 8 26.12 -16.97 23.57
N ALA A 9 26.95 -16.02 23.99
CA ALA A 9 26.59 -14.60 23.98
C ALA A 9 26.72 -13.93 22.60
N LEU A 10 27.39 -14.54 21.62
CA LEU A 10 27.67 -13.89 20.33
C LEU A 10 26.64 -14.18 19.22
N LEU A 11 25.67 -15.07 19.46
CA LEU A 11 24.68 -15.48 18.45
C LEU A 11 23.30 -14.81 18.58
N ALA A 12 23.10 -13.95 19.59
CA ALA A 12 21.80 -13.33 19.86
C ALA A 12 21.55 -11.99 19.13
N VAL A 13 22.48 -11.51 18.28
CA VAL A 13 22.40 -10.17 17.66
C VAL A 13 22.00 -10.22 16.17
N ALA A 14 21.77 -11.40 15.59
CA ALA A 14 21.77 -11.56 14.13
C ALA A 14 20.41 -11.45 13.41
N SER A 15 19.32 -11.02 14.03
CA SER A 15 18.01 -11.05 13.34
C SER A 15 17.00 -9.99 13.79
N LEU A 16 17.40 -8.72 13.76
CA LEU A 16 16.44 -7.67 13.40
C LEU A 16 16.47 -7.49 11.88
N SER A 17 15.86 -8.42 11.16
CA SER A 17 15.47 -8.17 9.78
C SER A 17 14.37 -7.12 9.81
N VAL A 18 14.72 -5.86 9.54
CA VAL A 18 13.76 -4.81 9.27
C VAL A 18 12.96 -5.26 8.06
N VAL A 19 11.75 -5.77 8.29
CA VAL A 19 10.77 -6.07 7.24
C VAL A 19 10.33 -4.72 6.70
N LEU A 20 11.05 -4.21 5.70
CA LEU A 20 10.54 -3.10 4.92
C LEU A 20 9.27 -3.62 4.25
N PRO A 21 8.10 -2.97 4.44
CA PRO A 21 6.93 -3.35 3.69
C PRO A 21 7.28 -3.24 2.21
N THR A 22 7.21 -4.35 1.49
CA THR A 22 7.29 -4.37 0.03
C THR A 22 6.14 -3.52 -0.48
N GLN A 23 6.41 -2.24 -0.69
CA GLN A 23 5.52 -1.29 -1.31
C GLN A 23 5.58 -1.53 -2.81
N ALA A 24 4.57 -2.20 -3.34
CA ALA A 24 4.41 -2.36 -4.77
C ALA A 24 3.57 -1.19 -5.31
N ALA A 25 4.03 -0.61 -6.42
CA ALA A 25 3.27 0.38 -7.15
C ALA A 25 2.55 -0.28 -8.34
N LEU A 26 1.22 -0.35 -8.29
CA LEU A 26 0.41 -0.98 -9.34
C LEU A 26 -0.32 0.08 -10.16
N PHE A 27 0.42 0.73 -11.06
CA PHE A 27 -0.10 1.78 -11.94
C PHE A 27 -0.74 1.20 -13.22
N GLY A 28 -1.69 1.93 -13.79
CA GLY A 28 -2.35 1.56 -15.07
C GLY A 28 -3.39 0.44 -14.99
N LYS A 29 -3.73 -0.03 -13.78
CA LYS A 29 -4.77 -1.05 -13.52
C LYS A 29 -5.96 -0.40 -12.80
N SER A 30 -7.15 -0.99 -12.96
CA SER A 30 -8.30 -0.57 -12.15
C SER A 30 -8.08 -0.92 -10.67
N PRO A 31 -8.70 -0.22 -9.72
CA PRO A 31 -8.56 -0.52 -8.30
C PRO A 31 -8.89 -1.98 -7.94
N GLU A 32 -9.87 -2.59 -8.60
CA GLU A 32 -10.27 -3.99 -8.38
C GLU A 32 -9.16 -4.96 -8.76
N LYS A 33 -8.55 -4.77 -9.94
CA LYS A 33 -7.43 -5.61 -10.39
C LYS A 33 -6.21 -5.44 -9.51
N SER A 34 -5.89 -4.20 -9.11
CA SER A 34 -4.79 -3.94 -8.19
C SER A 34 -5.03 -4.54 -6.81
N ALA A 35 -6.25 -4.50 -6.29
CA ALA A 35 -6.61 -5.12 -5.01
C ALA A 35 -6.55 -6.64 -5.07
N GLU A 36 -6.99 -7.24 -6.18
CA GLU A 36 -6.89 -8.68 -6.42
C GLU A 36 -5.42 -9.14 -6.49
N GLU A 37 -4.59 -8.43 -7.24
CA GLU A 37 -3.17 -8.73 -7.35
C GLU A 37 -2.44 -8.57 -6.02
N ALA A 38 -2.69 -7.49 -5.29
CA ALA A 38 -2.12 -7.28 -3.96
C ALA A 38 -2.47 -8.44 -3.02
N ALA A 39 -3.73 -8.88 -3.04
CA ALA A 39 -4.18 -10.03 -2.25
C ALA A 39 -3.52 -11.34 -2.69
N ASN A 40 -3.48 -11.62 -4.00
CA ASN A 40 -2.89 -12.84 -4.55
C ASN A 40 -1.38 -12.93 -4.29
N SER A 41 -0.70 -11.79 -4.31
CA SER A 41 0.74 -11.68 -4.04
C SER A 41 1.07 -11.47 -2.56
N ASN A 42 0.09 -11.50 -1.66
CA ASN A 42 0.26 -11.27 -0.22
C ASN A 42 1.05 -9.98 0.10
N MET A 43 0.80 -8.90 -0.65
CA MET A 43 1.49 -7.63 -0.45
C MET A 43 1.08 -7.01 0.89
N LEU A 44 2.06 -6.57 1.68
CA LEU A 44 1.80 -5.88 2.96
C LEU A 44 1.28 -4.45 2.75
N ALA A 45 1.80 -3.77 1.73
CA ALA A 45 1.36 -2.44 1.34
C ALA A 45 1.42 -2.29 -0.18
N VAL A 46 0.52 -1.48 -0.73
CA VAL A 46 0.42 -1.23 -2.17
C VAL A 46 -0.06 0.18 -2.42
N THR A 47 0.59 0.86 -3.36
CA THR A 47 0.23 2.19 -3.82
C THR A 47 -0.34 2.11 -5.22
N ILE A 48 -1.48 2.75 -5.45
CA ILE A 48 -2.13 2.80 -6.76
C ILE A 48 -2.44 4.24 -7.15
N TRP A 49 -2.60 4.45 -8.46
CA TRP A 49 -3.14 5.69 -9.00
C TRP A 49 -4.67 5.60 -9.07
N VAL A 50 -5.35 6.63 -8.59
CA VAL A 50 -6.80 6.82 -8.75
C VAL A 50 -7.02 8.12 -9.52
N ASP A 51 -7.52 8.00 -10.75
CA ASP A 51 -7.80 9.13 -11.64
C ASP A 51 -8.97 9.99 -11.10
N ALA A 52 -8.81 11.32 -11.15
CA ALA A 52 -9.86 12.29 -10.79
C ALA A 52 -10.50 12.96 -12.01
N SER A 53 -10.01 12.65 -13.22
CA SER A 53 -10.40 13.24 -14.50
C SER A 53 -11.77 12.74 -14.97
N TRP A 54 -12.21 11.56 -14.52
CA TRP A 54 -13.47 10.96 -14.98
C TRP A 54 -14.70 11.45 -14.18
N GLY A 55 -15.55 12.24 -14.85
CA GLY A 55 -16.83 12.71 -14.33
C GLY A 55 -16.78 14.15 -13.82
N PHE A 56 -17.33 15.06 -14.63
CA PHE A 56 -17.43 16.49 -14.39
C PHE A 56 -17.68 16.86 -12.90
N ARG A 57 -16.67 17.47 -12.28
CA ARG A 57 -16.68 18.24 -11.00
C ARG A 57 -16.99 17.46 -9.72
N ASN A 58 -15.96 17.33 -8.87
CA ASN A 58 -15.92 16.90 -7.44
C ASN A 58 -16.51 15.51 -7.08
N GLN A 59 -17.67 15.14 -7.62
CA GLN A 59 -18.30 13.86 -7.32
C GLN A 59 -17.58 12.68 -7.98
N GLY A 60 -16.97 12.89 -9.16
CA GLY A 60 -16.19 11.86 -9.86
C GLY A 60 -15.02 11.34 -9.02
N ALA A 61 -14.17 12.26 -8.54
CA ALA A 61 -13.03 11.94 -7.68
C ALA A 61 -13.44 11.22 -6.38
N ALA A 62 -14.48 11.72 -5.69
CA ALA A 62 -14.97 11.08 -4.46
C ALA A 62 -15.54 9.67 -4.71
N ASN A 63 -16.24 9.47 -5.83
CA ASN A 63 -16.75 8.17 -6.23
C ASN A 63 -15.62 7.21 -6.60
N ALA A 64 -14.60 7.68 -7.33
CA ALA A 64 -13.43 6.89 -7.71
C ALA A 64 -12.64 6.43 -6.47
N LEU A 65 -12.40 7.33 -5.51
CA LEU A 65 -11.79 6.99 -4.23
C LEU A 65 -12.65 6.00 -3.44
N SER A 66 -13.96 6.22 -3.36
CA SER A 66 -14.88 5.32 -2.64
C SER A 66 -14.89 3.91 -3.24
N ALA A 67 -14.90 3.80 -4.58
CA ALA A 67 -14.81 2.52 -5.28
C ALA A 67 -13.47 1.83 -4.99
N SER A 68 -12.38 2.58 -5.07
CA SER A 68 -11.03 2.11 -4.74
C SER A 68 -10.94 1.59 -3.30
N HIS A 69 -11.42 2.37 -2.31
CA HIS A 69 -11.41 1.97 -0.91
C HIS A 69 -12.22 0.69 -0.68
N ARG A 70 -13.37 0.54 -1.34
CA ARG A 70 -14.19 -0.67 -1.26
C ARG A 70 -13.45 -1.88 -1.81
N ALA A 71 -12.81 -1.76 -2.97
CA ALA A 71 -12.03 -2.83 -3.58
C ALA A 71 -10.94 -3.37 -2.64
N PHE A 72 -10.19 -2.48 -1.98
CA PHE A 72 -9.14 -2.88 -1.05
C PHE A 72 -9.67 -3.37 0.31
N THR A 73 -10.73 -2.74 0.83
CA THR A 73 -11.32 -3.11 2.12
C THR A 73 -11.95 -4.51 2.08
N THR A 74 -12.58 -4.90 0.96
CA THR A 74 -13.09 -6.28 0.78
C THR A 74 -11.98 -7.34 0.79
N ARG A 75 -10.73 -6.94 0.52
CA ARG A 75 -9.54 -7.78 0.61
C ARG A 75 -8.80 -7.64 1.96
N GLY A 76 -9.37 -6.92 2.93
CA GLY A 76 -8.82 -6.74 4.28
C GLY A 76 -7.66 -5.74 4.37
N TYR A 77 -7.51 -4.85 3.38
CA TYR A 77 -6.58 -3.73 3.47
C TYR A 77 -7.27 -2.49 4.07
N LYS A 78 -6.48 -1.59 4.65
CA LYS A 78 -6.89 -0.28 5.16
C LYS A 78 -6.16 0.83 4.40
N VAL A 79 -6.79 1.99 4.28
CA VAL A 79 -6.13 3.20 3.73
C VAL A 79 -5.02 3.62 4.69
N ALA A 80 -3.81 3.79 4.15
CA ALA A 80 -2.64 4.28 4.87
C ALA A 80 -2.32 5.75 4.53
N SER A 81 -2.43 6.14 3.25
CA SER A 81 -2.22 7.50 2.78
C SER A 81 -3.00 7.76 1.49
N VAL A 82 -3.36 9.03 1.27
CA VAL A 82 -3.99 9.56 0.06
C VAL A 82 -3.28 10.87 -0.27
N GLU A 83 -2.43 10.85 -1.31
CA GLU A 83 -1.69 12.04 -1.76
C GLU A 83 -2.28 12.56 -3.07
N PRO A 84 -2.78 13.81 -3.14
CA PRO A 84 -3.28 14.39 -4.38
C PRO A 84 -2.12 14.73 -5.33
N TYR A 85 -2.34 14.56 -6.63
CA TYR A 85 -1.46 15.06 -7.68
C TYR A 85 -2.14 16.16 -8.48
N ILE A 86 -1.51 17.32 -8.51
CA ILE A 86 -2.00 18.54 -9.16
C ILE A 86 -1.01 18.92 -10.24
N GLU A 87 -1.51 19.14 -11.46
CA GLU A 87 -0.72 19.60 -12.59
C GLU A 87 -1.38 20.86 -13.15
N ASN A 88 -0.61 21.94 -13.32
CA ASN A 88 -1.09 23.24 -13.84
C ASN A 88 -2.28 23.85 -13.07
N GLY A 89 -2.44 23.50 -11.79
CA GLY A 89 -3.56 23.97 -10.95
C GLY A 89 -4.80 23.09 -11.00
N ASP A 90 -4.81 22.05 -11.84
CA ASP A 90 -5.90 21.09 -11.96
C ASP A 90 -5.58 19.80 -11.20
N LEU A 91 -6.53 19.32 -10.41
CA LEU A 91 -6.45 18.01 -9.75
C LEU A 91 -6.53 16.90 -10.81
N GLN A 92 -5.45 16.13 -10.94
CA GLN A 92 -5.36 15.02 -11.89
C GLN A 92 -5.80 13.69 -11.27
N GLY A 93 -5.52 13.49 -9.98
CA GLY A 93 -5.83 12.25 -9.28
C GLY A 93 -5.11 12.12 -7.94
N PHE A 94 -5.01 10.89 -7.47
CA PHE A 94 -4.45 10.56 -6.17
C PHE A 94 -3.54 9.34 -6.24
N PHE A 95 -2.43 9.40 -5.51
CA PHE A 95 -1.69 8.21 -5.10
C PHE A 95 -2.29 7.72 -3.78
N VAL A 96 -2.89 6.53 -3.81
CA VAL A 96 -3.53 5.95 -2.62
C VAL A 96 -2.73 4.73 -2.20
N THR A 97 -2.27 4.74 -0.94
CA THR A 97 -1.58 3.61 -0.33
C THR A 97 -2.53 2.84 0.57
N TYR A 98 -2.60 1.53 0.36
CA TYR A 98 -3.35 0.59 1.18
C TYR A 98 -2.39 -0.37 1.87
N GLN A 99 -2.68 -0.74 3.12
CA GLN A 99 -1.86 -1.67 3.88
C GLN A 99 -2.70 -2.71 4.62
N LYS A 100 -2.15 -3.90 4.81
CA LYS A 100 -2.68 -4.87 5.78
C LYS A 100 -2.45 -4.33 7.20
N PRO A 101 -3.40 -4.54 8.13
CA PRO A 101 -3.23 -4.18 9.54
C PRO A 101 -2.13 -4.99 10.22
#